data_AF-A0A968ZW38-F1
#
_entry.id   AF-A0A968ZW38-F1
#
_cell.length_a   1.000
_cell.length_b   1.000
_cell.length_c   1.000
_cell.angle_alpha   90.00
_cell.angle_beta   90.00
_cell.angle_gamma   90.00
#
_symmetry.space_group_name_H-M   'P 1'
#
loop_
_entity.id
_entity.type
_entity.pdbx_description
1 polymer ?
#
loop_
_entity_poly.entity_id
_entity_poly.type
_entity_poly.pdbx_seq_one_letter_code
_entity_poly.pdbx_strand_id
1 'polypeptide(L)'
;MVLQWQYGLISATLNSLLNKLPVGVMGEFVRRGFWSVPQAWAYVEQMRDDKKVAKSISTLAPFLEAYPRVLESAIDKTSTIRDKSSRAKALTALATLGQADFSEALEAARAIQKESYRAEVLTELAKFKVNDFTYPELKLFIELSSQTQRHHFIETLELLFPAIRRWGGENAMARIIQAMKQVCAQWP
;
A
#
# COMPACT_ATOMS: atom_id res chain seq x y z
N MET A 1 -10.33 -37.68 9.56
CA MET A 1 -10.35 -37.44 11.03
C MET A 1 -8.93 -37.28 11.60
N VAL A 2 -8.02 -38.26 11.47
CA VAL A 2 -6.61 -38.14 11.95
C VAL A 2 -5.85 -36.92 11.40
N LEU A 3 -6.08 -36.55 10.13
CA LEU A 3 -5.48 -35.35 9.52
C LEU A 3 -5.95 -34.04 10.15
N GLN A 4 -7.20 -33.95 10.64
CA GLN A 4 -7.71 -32.74 11.31
C GLN A 4 -7.09 -32.57 12.71
N TRP A 5 -6.79 -33.68 13.39
CA TRP A 5 -6.09 -33.65 14.68
C TRP A 5 -4.61 -33.27 14.51
N GLN A 6 -3.93 -33.75 13.48
CA GLN A 6 -2.57 -33.31 13.15
C GLN A 6 -2.56 -31.82 12.76
N TYR A 7 -3.54 -31.36 11.98
CA TYR A 7 -3.68 -29.94 11.65
C TYR A 7 -3.92 -29.07 12.89
N GLY A 8 -4.76 -29.51 13.84
CA GLY A 8 -5.03 -28.79 15.07
C GLY A 8 -3.85 -28.79 16.05
N LEU A 9 -3.11 -29.90 16.17
CA LEU A 9 -1.95 -29.99 17.05
C LEU A 9 -0.77 -29.20 16.49
N ILE A 10 -0.55 -29.27 15.17
CA ILE A 10 0.41 -28.43 14.44
C ILE A 10 -0.03 -26.97 14.54
N SER A 11 -1.29 -26.60 14.32
CA SER A 11 -1.70 -25.20 14.44
C SER A 11 -1.56 -24.66 15.87
N ALA A 12 -1.77 -25.47 16.90
CA ALA A 12 -1.59 -25.06 18.29
C ALA A 12 -0.11 -24.89 18.68
N THR A 13 0.77 -25.82 18.28
CA THR A 13 2.23 -25.72 18.51
C THR A 13 2.85 -24.63 17.65
N LEU A 14 2.45 -24.54 16.38
CA LEU A 14 2.82 -23.47 15.47
C LEU A 14 2.31 -22.14 16.04
N ASN A 15 1.07 -22.00 16.54
CA ASN A 15 0.56 -20.74 17.14
C ASN A 15 1.39 -20.27 18.35
N SER A 16 1.83 -21.20 19.21
CA SER A 16 2.72 -20.91 20.33
C SER A 16 4.09 -20.37 19.87
N LEU A 17 4.66 -20.98 18.82
CA LEU A 17 5.90 -20.52 18.18
C LEU A 17 5.71 -19.25 17.33
N LEU A 18 4.52 -19.08 16.75
CA LEU A 18 4.17 -18.06 15.79
C LEU A 18 3.91 -16.71 16.41
N ASN A 19 3.45 -16.65 17.66
CA ASN A 19 3.38 -15.39 18.40
C ASN A 19 4.75 -14.69 18.50
N LYS A 20 5.85 -15.43 18.28
CA LYS A 20 7.23 -14.92 18.25
C LYS A 20 7.80 -14.78 16.84
N LEU A 21 7.13 -15.27 15.79
CA LEU A 21 7.63 -15.18 14.43
C LEU A 21 7.48 -13.74 13.91
N PRO A 22 8.59 -13.09 13.49
CA PRO A 22 8.49 -11.78 12.89
C PRO A 22 7.69 -11.86 11.59
N VAL A 23 6.73 -10.96 11.41
CA VAL A 23 5.86 -10.90 10.22
C VAL A 23 6.65 -10.94 8.90
N GLY A 24 7.86 -10.36 8.89
CA GLY A 24 8.73 -10.34 7.70
C GLY A 24 9.27 -11.71 7.27
N VAL A 25 9.29 -12.71 8.15
CA VAL A 25 9.79 -14.06 7.81
C VAL A 25 8.73 -14.88 7.05
N MET A 26 7.46 -14.51 7.15
CA MET A 26 6.35 -15.22 6.50
C MET A 26 6.50 -15.26 4.98
N GLY A 27 6.86 -14.12 4.36
CA GLY A 27 7.09 -14.06 2.92
C GLY A 27 8.26 -14.94 2.47
N GLU A 28 9.27 -15.09 3.31
CA GLU A 28 10.40 -15.98 3.04
C GLU A 28 9.99 -17.46 3.15
N PHE A 29 9.11 -17.80 4.09
CA PHE A 29 8.60 -19.16 4.22
C PHE A 29 7.74 -19.57 3.04
N VAL A 30 6.91 -18.65 2.54
CA VAL A 30 6.15 -18.86 1.29
C VAL A 30 7.08 -18.97 0.11
N ARG A 31 8.04 -18.06 -0.04
CA ARG A 31 9.03 -18.06 -1.13
C ARG A 31 9.85 -19.36 -1.19
N ARG A 32 10.26 -19.89 -0.04
CA ARG A 32 11.04 -21.13 0.06
C ARG A 32 10.19 -22.40 0.05
N GLY A 33 8.86 -22.27 -0.01
CA GLY A 33 7.94 -23.41 -0.04
C GLY A 33 7.78 -24.13 1.31
N PHE A 34 8.26 -23.55 2.42
CA PHE A 34 8.00 -24.11 3.75
C PHE A 34 6.52 -24.00 4.11
N TRP A 35 5.88 -22.90 3.69
CA TRP A 35 4.45 -22.66 3.85
C TRP A 35 3.80 -22.45 2.49
N SER A 36 2.58 -22.97 2.32
CA SER A 36 1.72 -22.58 1.19
C SER A 36 1.07 -21.21 1.46
N VAL A 37 0.67 -20.50 0.40
CA VAL A 37 -0.06 -19.22 0.53
C VAL A 37 -1.32 -19.36 1.39
N PRO A 38 -2.17 -20.39 1.24
CA PRO A 38 -3.31 -20.60 2.14
C PRO A 38 -2.93 -20.81 3.61
N GLN A 39 -1.81 -21.50 3.89
CA GLN A 39 -1.34 -21.67 5.28
C GLN A 39 -0.87 -20.35 5.89
N ALA A 40 -0.10 -19.57 5.12
CA ALA A 40 0.32 -18.25 5.54
C ALA A 40 -0.90 -17.35 5.80
N TRP A 41 -1.90 -17.40 4.93
CA TRP A 41 -3.12 -16.63 5.07
C TRP A 41 -3.96 -17.02 6.29
N ALA A 42 -4.16 -18.31 6.53
CA ALA A 42 -4.89 -18.81 7.71
C ALA A 42 -4.27 -18.32 9.04
N TYR A 43 -2.96 -18.03 9.04
CA TYR A 43 -2.31 -17.39 10.17
C TYR A 43 -2.60 -15.88 10.26
N VAL A 44 -2.60 -15.16 9.14
CA VAL A 44 -3.01 -13.73 9.09
C VAL A 44 -4.44 -13.54 9.58
N GLU A 45 -5.36 -14.46 9.25
CA GLU A 45 -6.76 -14.39 9.69
C GLU A 45 -6.91 -14.37 11.22
N GLN A 46 -6.03 -15.07 11.93
CA GLN A 46 -6.02 -15.16 13.39
C GLN A 46 -5.43 -13.92 14.07
N MET A 47 -4.76 -13.04 13.32
CA MET A 47 -4.17 -11.82 13.86
C MET A 47 -5.24 -10.80 14.25
N ARG A 48 -4.99 -10.12 15.37
CA ARG A 48 -5.84 -9.03 15.91
C ARG A 48 -5.16 -7.66 15.87
N ASP A 49 -3.85 -7.63 15.59
CA ASP A 49 -3.08 -6.40 15.54
C ASP A 49 -3.06 -5.87 14.11
N ASP A 50 -3.71 -4.74 13.90
CA ASP A 50 -3.86 -4.06 12.61
C ASP A 50 -2.53 -3.84 11.87
N LYS A 51 -1.47 -3.48 12.61
CA LYS A 51 -0.16 -3.23 12.04
C LYS A 51 0.50 -4.54 11.57
N LYS A 52 0.35 -5.62 12.33
CA LYS A 52 0.83 -6.96 11.94
C LYS A 52 0.04 -7.50 10.76
N VAL A 53 -1.28 -7.30 10.73
CA VAL A 53 -2.14 -7.69 9.60
C VAL A 53 -1.67 -6.95 8.35
N ALA A 54 -1.59 -5.62 8.38
CA ALA A 54 -1.14 -4.83 7.24
C ALA A 54 0.22 -5.26 6.73
N LYS A 55 1.20 -5.42 7.64
CA LYS A 55 2.55 -5.86 7.26
C LYS A 55 2.55 -7.28 6.66
N SER A 56 1.68 -8.17 7.13
CA SER A 56 1.55 -9.53 6.59
C SER A 56 0.95 -9.49 5.19
N ILE A 57 -0.08 -8.67 4.97
CA ILE A 57 -0.69 -8.46 3.65
C ILE A 57 0.35 -7.90 2.68
N SER A 58 1.10 -6.85 3.05
CA SER A 58 2.17 -6.31 2.21
C SER A 58 3.26 -7.34 1.91
N THR A 59 3.57 -8.23 2.86
CA THR A 59 4.58 -9.29 2.69
C THR A 59 4.08 -10.40 1.77
N LEU A 60 2.78 -10.72 1.81
CA LEU A 60 2.17 -11.79 1.04
C LEU A 60 1.70 -11.34 -0.35
N ALA A 61 1.45 -10.05 -0.58
CA ALA A 61 0.90 -9.52 -1.82
C ALA A 61 1.58 -10.08 -3.10
N PRO A 62 2.93 -10.19 -3.19
CA PRO A 62 3.58 -10.77 -4.37
C PRO A 62 3.20 -12.23 -4.70
N PHE A 63 2.59 -12.96 -3.76
CA PHE A 63 2.21 -14.36 -3.90
C PHE A 63 0.70 -14.57 -4.07
N LEU A 64 -0.13 -13.54 -3.91
CA LEU A 64 -1.60 -13.68 -3.86
C LEU A 64 -2.26 -13.81 -5.24
N GLU A 65 -1.62 -13.34 -6.31
CA GLU A 65 -2.19 -13.34 -7.67
C GLU A 65 -2.62 -14.75 -8.14
N ALA A 66 -1.82 -15.77 -7.80
CA ALA A 66 -2.13 -17.16 -8.12
C ALA A 66 -3.24 -17.78 -7.25
N TYR A 67 -3.77 -17.06 -6.26
CA TYR A 67 -4.76 -17.55 -5.29
C TYR A 67 -5.95 -16.59 -5.15
N PRO A 68 -6.88 -16.53 -6.14
CA PRO A 68 -7.95 -15.54 -6.18
C PRO A 68 -8.82 -15.48 -4.92
N ARG A 69 -9.14 -16.63 -4.32
CA ARG A 69 -9.93 -16.68 -3.06
C ARG A 69 -9.18 -16.09 -1.86
N VAL A 70 -7.86 -16.26 -1.83
CA VAL A 70 -7.03 -15.69 -0.77
C VAL A 70 -6.85 -14.20 -0.99
N LEU A 71 -6.70 -13.77 -2.25
CA LEU A 71 -6.64 -12.36 -2.59
C LEU A 71 -7.93 -11.62 -2.19
N GLU A 72 -9.10 -12.18 -2.51
CA GLU A 72 -10.40 -11.62 -2.10
C GLU A 72 -10.48 -11.48 -0.57
N SER A 73 -10.12 -12.53 0.16
CA SER A 73 -10.04 -12.48 1.63
C SER A 73 -9.04 -11.44 2.14
N ALA A 74 -7.93 -11.21 1.43
CA ALA A 74 -6.94 -10.20 1.81
C ALA A 74 -7.45 -8.77 1.60
N ILE A 75 -8.22 -8.51 0.55
CA ILE A 75 -8.90 -7.25 0.33
C ILE A 75 -9.94 -7.03 1.44
N ASP A 76 -10.79 -8.01 1.71
CA ASP A 76 -11.79 -7.94 2.77
C ASP A 76 -11.16 -7.67 4.14
N LYS A 77 -10.10 -8.42 4.48
CA LYS A 77 -9.36 -8.24 5.73
C LYS A 77 -8.75 -6.85 5.81
N THR A 78 -8.23 -6.31 4.71
CA THR A 78 -7.68 -4.95 4.65
C THR A 78 -8.75 -3.91 5.01
N SER A 79 -9.97 -4.07 4.52
CA SER A 79 -11.10 -3.19 4.84
C SER A 79 -11.49 -3.20 6.33
N THR A 80 -11.20 -4.28 7.05
CA THR A 80 -11.43 -4.37 8.52
C THR A 80 -10.37 -3.69 9.39
N ILE A 81 -9.24 -3.28 8.80
CA ILE A 81 -8.15 -2.61 9.54
C ILE A 81 -8.62 -1.22 9.99
N ARG A 82 -8.56 -0.96 11.31
CA ARG A 82 -9.04 0.29 11.92
C ARG A 82 -7.97 1.38 11.91
N ASP A 83 -6.71 1.00 12.11
CA ASP A 83 -5.60 1.94 11.97
C ASP A 83 -5.45 2.39 10.52
N LYS A 84 -5.74 3.66 10.26
CA LYS A 84 -5.79 4.23 8.90
C LYS A 84 -4.45 4.12 8.17
N SER A 85 -3.34 4.29 8.90
CA SER A 85 -2.00 4.18 8.33
C SER A 85 -1.70 2.75 7.92
N SER A 86 -2.05 1.77 8.76
CA SER A 86 -1.90 0.34 8.47
C SER A 86 -2.79 -0.08 7.30
N ARG A 87 -4.05 0.36 7.27
CA ARG A 87 -4.96 0.09 6.14
C ARG A 87 -4.43 0.65 4.83
N ALA A 88 -3.96 1.90 4.82
CA ALA A 88 -3.39 2.51 3.64
C ALA A 88 -2.14 1.78 3.14
N LYS A 89 -1.23 1.37 4.04
CA LYS A 89 -0.04 0.58 3.64
C LYS A 89 -0.41 -0.78 3.04
N ALA A 90 -1.42 -1.46 3.58
CA ALA A 90 -1.91 -2.71 3.02
C ALA A 90 -2.55 -2.52 1.63
N LEU A 91 -3.43 -1.52 1.47
CA LEU A 91 -4.05 -1.19 0.18
C LEU A 91 -3.02 -0.77 -0.86
N THR A 92 -2.02 0.04 -0.48
CA THR A 92 -0.94 0.42 -1.39
C THR A 92 -0.15 -0.81 -1.88
N ALA A 93 0.20 -1.72 -0.98
CA ALA A 93 0.92 -2.94 -1.38
C ALA A 93 0.12 -3.82 -2.36
N LEU A 94 -1.21 -3.91 -2.19
CA LEU A 94 -2.09 -4.63 -3.12
C LEU A 94 -2.28 -3.86 -4.44
N ALA A 95 -2.58 -2.56 -4.38
CA ALA A 95 -2.83 -1.73 -5.56
C ALA A 95 -1.60 -1.61 -6.46
N THR A 96 -0.40 -1.55 -5.88
CA THR A 96 0.89 -1.53 -6.61
C THR A 96 1.24 -2.85 -7.30
N LEU A 97 0.41 -3.88 -7.14
CA LEU A 97 0.50 -5.13 -7.90
C LEU A 97 -0.74 -5.35 -8.78
N GLY A 98 -1.62 -4.34 -8.91
CA GLY A 98 -2.90 -4.47 -9.61
C GLY A 98 -3.91 -5.38 -8.89
N GLN A 99 -3.68 -5.67 -7.60
CA GLN A 99 -4.48 -6.60 -6.80
C GLN A 99 -5.57 -5.91 -5.98
N ALA A 100 -5.63 -4.57 -5.98
CA ALA A 100 -6.69 -3.77 -5.36
C ALA A 100 -6.94 -2.49 -6.15
N ASP A 101 -8.07 -1.83 -5.91
CA ASP A 101 -8.41 -0.56 -6.56
C ASP A 101 -7.47 0.56 -6.10
N PHE A 102 -6.82 1.19 -7.07
CA PHE A 102 -5.94 2.34 -6.84
C PHE A 102 -6.69 3.52 -6.20
N SER A 103 -7.95 3.75 -6.59
CA SER A 103 -8.79 4.83 -6.05
C SER A 103 -9.05 4.62 -4.56
N GLU A 104 -9.26 3.37 -4.15
CA GLU A 104 -9.43 3.02 -2.74
C GLU A 104 -8.14 3.25 -1.94
N ALA A 105 -6.98 2.91 -2.50
CA ALA A 105 -5.70 3.21 -1.88
C ALA A 105 -5.46 4.73 -1.73
N LEU A 106 -5.86 5.53 -2.72
CA LEU A 106 -5.79 7.00 -2.66
C LEU A 106 -6.68 7.58 -1.56
N GLU A 107 -7.92 7.10 -1.43
CA GLU A 107 -8.83 7.53 -0.37
C GLU A 107 -8.35 7.06 1.01
N ALA A 108 -7.72 5.88 1.10
CA ALA A 108 -7.07 5.46 2.32
C ALA A 108 -5.89 6.37 2.70
N ALA A 109 -5.08 6.79 1.73
CA ALA A 109 -4.01 7.77 1.92
C ALA A 109 -4.57 9.11 2.43
N ARG A 110 -5.69 9.58 1.86
CA ARG A 110 -6.40 10.79 2.31
C ARG A 110 -6.79 10.74 3.78
N ALA A 111 -7.22 9.57 4.25
CA ALA A 111 -7.68 9.39 5.62
C ALA A 111 -6.55 9.47 6.68
N ILE A 112 -5.28 9.38 6.26
CA ILE A 112 -4.11 9.47 7.14
C ILE A 112 -3.95 10.89 7.67
N GLN A 113 -3.95 11.03 9.00
CA GLN A 113 -3.78 12.33 9.66
C GLN A 113 -2.32 12.79 9.71
N LYS A 114 -1.38 11.86 9.92
CA LYS A 114 0.05 12.20 9.98
C LYS A 114 0.58 12.40 8.58
N GLU A 115 0.84 13.64 8.24
CA GLU A 115 1.28 14.09 6.93
C GLU A 115 2.49 13.31 6.39
N SER A 116 3.51 13.03 7.20
CA SER A 116 4.68 12.23 6.77
C SER A 116 4.34 10.80 6.35
N TYR A 117 3.35 10.16 6.98
CA TYR A 117 2.90 8.81 6.57
C TYR A 117 2.03 8.87 5.32
N ARG A 118 1.26 9.96 5.15
CA ARG A 118 0.49 10.19 3.93
C ARG A 118 1.43 10.40 2.74
N ALA A 119 2.50 11.19 2.91
CA ALA A 119 3.52 11.38 1.90
C ALA A 119 4.16 10.06 1.48
N GLU A 120 4.61 9.23 2.44
CA GLU A 120 5.17 7.89 2.17
C GLU A 120 4.25 7.05 1.27
N VAL A 121 2.96 6.97 1.63
CA VAL A 121 1.95 6.23 0.87
C VAL A 121 1.73 6.81 -0.54
N LEU A 122 1.66 8.14 -0.67
CA LEU A 122 1.47 8.80 -1.97
C LEU A 122 2.67 8.57 -2.89
N THR A 123 3.89 8.66 -2.36
CA THR A 123 5.11 8.40 -3.13
C THR A 123 5.16 6.96 -3.65
N GLU A 124 4.78 5.97 -2.83
CA GLU A 124 4.68 4.57 -3.26
C GLU A 124 3.63 4.38 -4.38
N LEU A 125 2.45 4.98 -4.23
CA LEU A 125 1.39 4.92 -5.24
C LEU A 125 1.81 5.59 -6.56
N ALA A 126 2.49 6.74 -6.50
CA ALA A 126 2.99 7.43 -7.69
C ALA A 126 4.00 6.60 -8.47
N LYS A 127 4.96 5.95 -7.78
CA LYS A 127 5.98 5.10 -8.42
C LYS A 127 5.38 3.97 -9.25
N PHE A 128 4.19 3.50 -8.90
CA PHE A 128 3.52 2.44 -9.65
C PHE A 128 2.68 2.97 -10.82
N LYS A 129 1.95 4.08 -10.64
CA LYS A 129 0.96 4.56 -11.63
C LYS A 129 1.47 5.71 -12.53
N VAL A 130 2.77 6.03 -12.49
CA VAL A 130 3.46 7.18 -13.12
C VAL A 130 2.83 7.70 -14.44
N ASN A 131 2.39 6.82 -15.34
CA ASN A 131 1.87 7.20 -16.67
C ASN A 131 0.36 7.05 -16.87
N ASP A 132 -0.36 6.40 -15.95
CA ASP A 132 -1.74 5.92 -16.16
C ASP A 132 -2.75 6.46 -15.14
N PHE A 133 -2.46 7.63 -14.56
CA PHE A 133 -3.46 8.36 -13.80
C PHE A 133 -4.63 8.79 -14.68
N THR A 134 -5.85 8.44 -14.25
CA THR A 134 -7.06 9.11 -14.72
C THR A 134 -7.10 10.54 -14.19
N TYR A 135 -7.85 11.43 -14.85
CA TYR A 135 -7.95 12.82 -14.39
C TYR A 135 -8.47 12.97 -12.94
N PRO A 136 -9.51 12.22 -12.49
CA PRO A 136 -9.94 12.26 -11.08
C PRO A 136 -8.84 11.83 -10.10
N GLU A 137 -8.12 10.74 -10.41
CA GLU A 137 -7.00 10.27 -9.58
C GLU A 137 -5.88 11.31 -9.53
N LEU A 138 -5.48 11.87 -10.68
CA LEU A 138 -4.45 12.91 -10.74
C LEU A 138 -4.85 14.14 -9.92
N LYS A 139 -6.11 14.58 -10.03
CA LYS A 139 -6.63 15.73 -9.28
C LYS A 139 -6.59 15.49 -7.78
N LEU A 140 -7.11 14.35 -7.32
CA LEU A 140 -7.09 14.00 -5.90
C LEU A 140 -5.65 13.84 -5.40
N PHE A 141 -4.79 13.19 -6.18
CA PHE A 141 -3.39 12.98 -5.81
C PHE A 141 -2.64 14.31 -5.61
N ILE A 142 -2.83 15.29 -6.51
CA ILE A 142 -2.25 16.63 -6.37
C ILE A 142 -2.80 17.34 -5.13
N GLU A 143 -4.11 17.26 -4.88
CA GLU A 143 -4.74 17.83 -3.68
C GLU A 143 -4.08 17.28 -2.40
N LEU A 144 -3.94 15.96 -2.30
CA LEU A 144 -3.34 15.31 -1.13
C LEU A 144 -1.86 15.64 -0.98
N SER A 145 -1.11 15.66 -2.09
CA SER A 145 0.31 15.98 -2.11
C SER A 145 0.57 17.43 -1.69
N SER A 146 -0.32 18.37 -2.05
CA SER A 146 -0.20 19.78 -1.65
C SER A 146 -0.32 19.99 -0.13
N GLN A 147 -0.90 19.02 0.58
CA GLN A 147 -1.03 19.02 2.04
C GLN A 147 0.15 18.29 2.72
N THR A 148 1.23 18.02 1.98
CA THR A 148 2.48 17.46 2.50
C THR A 148 3.56 18.52 2.68
N GLN A 149 4.60 18.20 3.45
CA GLN A 149 5.77 19.03 3.57
C GLN A 149 6.40 19.26 2.20
N ARG A 150 6.98 20.45 2.02
CA ARG A 150 7.53 20.90 0.74
C ARG A 150 8.46 19.87 0.08
N HIS A 151 9.30 19.19 0.86
CA HIS A 151 10.24 18.20 0.32
C HIS A 151 9.53 16.97 -0.25
N HIS A 152 8.51 16.44 0.45
CA HIS A 152 7.67 15.33 -0.05
C HIS A 152 6.82 15.74 -1.25
N PHE A 153 6.26 16.95 -1.24
CA PHE A 153 5.51 17.47 -2.37
C PHE A 153 6.37 17.56 -3.63
N ILE A 154 7.62 18.04 -3.52
CA ILE A 154 8.55 18.13 -4.66
C ILE A 154 8.89 16.74 -5.20
N GLU A 155 9.28 15.79 -4.34
CA GLU A 155 9.57 14.41 -4.74
C GLU A 155 8.38 13.79 -5.49
N THR A 156 7.18 14.02 -4.97
CA THR A 156 5.94 13.49 -5.54
C THR A 156 5.58 14.18 -6.85
N LEU A 157 5.81 15.49 -6.97
CA LEU A 157 5.54 16.27 -8.16
C LEU A 157 6.40 15.82 -9.36
N GLU A 158 7.67 15.48 -9.11
CA GLU A 158 8.57 14.95 -10.15
C GLU A 158 8.03 13.65 -10.75
N LEU A 159 7.48 12.76 -9.92
CA LEU A 159 6.86 11.51 -10.37
C LEU A 159 5.60 11.73 -11.22
N LEU A 160 4.94 12.88 -11.09
CA LEU A 160 3.72 13.20 -11.83
C LEU A 160 3.96 13.92 -13.16
N PHE A 161 5.20 14.31 -13.48
CA PHE A 161 5.49 15.05 -14.72
C PHE A 161 4.93 14.40 -15.98
N PRO A 162 5.02 13.06 -16.18
CA PRO A 162 4.42 12.43 -17.35
C PRO A 162 2.88 12.61 -17.39
N ALA A 163 2.20 12.42 -16.27
CA ALA A 163 0.75 12.57 -16.15
C ALA A 163 0.30 14.03 -16.35
N ILE A 164 1.01 14.99 -15.74
CA ILE A 164 0.73 16.43 -15.90
C ILE A 164 0.92 16.85 -17.35
N ARG A 165 1.99 16.39 -18.01
CA ARG A 165 2.22 16.66 -19.44
C ARG A 165 1.13 16.06 -20.32
N ARG A 166 0.67 14.84 -20.02
CA ARG A 166 -0.40 14.15 -20.74
C ARG A 166 -1.73 14.91 -20.67
N TRP A 167 -2.12 15.38 -19.50
CA TRP A 167 -3.43 16.02 -19.30
C TRP A 167 -3.42 17.55 -19.47
N GLY A 168 -2.30 18.22 -19.20
CA GLY A 168 -2.16 19.68 -19.22
C GLY A 168 -1.29 20.24 -20.35
N GLY A 169 -0.57 19.39 -21.09
CA GLY A 169 0.37 19.80 -22.14
C GLY A 169 1.61 20.54 -21.63
N GLU A 170 2.48 20.97 -22.55
CA GLU A 170 3.71 21.73 -22.23
C GLU A 170 3.44 23.02 -21.45
N ASN A 171 2.30 23.67 -21.75
CA ASN A 171 1.93 24.94 -21.10
C ASN A 171 1.62 24.77 -19.62
N ALA A 172 1.04 23.64 -19.19
CA ALA A 172 0.81 23.36 -17.78
C ALA A 172 2.14 23.18 -17.03
N MET A 173 3.09 22.46 -17.62
CA MET A 173 4.43 22.29 -17.07
C MET A 173 5.17 23.62 -16.92
N ALA A 174 5.15 24.46 -17.96
CA ALA A 174 5.76 25.78 -17.92
C ALA A 174 5.16 26.67 -16.82
N ARG A 175 3.84 26.63 -16.65
CA ARG A 175 3.13 27.37 -15.59
C ARG A 175 3.49 26.90 -14.19
N ILE A 176 3.60 25.58 -13.97
CA ILE A 176 4.01 25.03 -12.68
C ILE A 176 5.44 25.46 -12.35
N ILE A 177 6.38 25.32 -13.29
CA ILE A 177 7.77 25.75 -13.11
C ILE A 177 7.84 27.25 -12.82
N GLN A 178 7.06 28.06 -13.52
CA GLN A 178 7.02 29.51 -13.30
C GLN A 178 6.46 29.85 -11.91
N ALA A 179 5.38 29.21 -11.48
CA ALA A 179 4.82 29.38 -10.14
C ALA A 179 5.83 28.99 -9.06
N MET A 180 6.55 27.88 -9.23
CA MET A 180 7.61 27.46 -8.33
C MET A 180 8.74 28.50 -8.26
N LYS A 181 9.20 29.04 -9.40
CA LYS A 181 10.21 30.10 -9.45
C LYS A 181 9.77 31.36 -8.73
N GLN A 182 8.51 31.77 -8.90
CA GLN A 182 7.96 32.95 -8.21
C GLN A 182 7.93 32.76 -6.69
N VAL A 183 7.47 31.59 -6.21
CA VAL A 183 7.48 31.28 -4.77
C VAL A 183 8.91 31.25 -4.22
N CYS A 184 9.87 30.68 -4.94
CA CYS A 184 11.28 30.69 -4.53
C CYS A 184 11.87 32.11 -4.48
N ALA A 185 11.51 32.97 -5.44
CA ALA A 185 11.98 34.37 -5.47
C ALA A 185 11.34 35.26 -4.39
N GLN A 186 10.25 34.81 -3.77
CA GLN A 186 9.57 35.50 -2.66
C GLN A 186 10.15 35.14 -1.29
N TRP A 187 11.13 34.24 -1.22
CA TRP A 187 11.85 33.96 0.01
C TRP A 187 13.15 34.77 0.09
N PRO A 188 13.40 35.46 1.22
CA PRO A 188 14.60 36.27 1.44
C PRO A 188 15.87 35.44 1.54
#